data_AF-A0A397VUP1-F1
#
_entry.id   AF-A0A397VUP1-F1
#
_cell.length_a   1.000
_cell.length_b   1.000
_cell.length_c   1.000
_cell.angle_alpha   90.00
_cell.angle_beta   90.00
_cell.angle_gamma   90.00
#
_symmetry.space_group_name_H-M   'P 1'
#
loop_
_entity.id
_entity.type
_entity.pdbx_description
1 polymer ?
#
loop_
_entity_poly.entity_id
_entity_poly.type
_entity_poly.pdbx_seq_one_letter_code
_entity_poly.pdbx_strand_id
1 'polypeptide(L)' 'MQCRLEGIDLEIYGLTQNTKTGQYMMVYQYANRGNLHYFLTKNFIELTWQTKIERLAS' A
#
# COMPACT_ATOMS: atom_id res chain seq x y z
N MET A 1 3.03 -15.78 15.62
CA MET A 1 4.19 -15.08 14.99
C MET A 1 3.63 -14.08 14.01
N GLN A 2 3.89 -12.78 14.21
CA GLN A 2 3.45 -11.73 13.30
C GLN A 2 4.67 -11.30 12.49
N CYS A 3 4.75 -11.76 11.24
CA CYS A 3 5.79 -11.31 10.31
C CYS A 3 5.30 -9.99 9.70
N ARG A 4 5.73 -8.85 10.25
CA ARG A 4 5.51 -7.53 9.64
C ARG A 4 6.76 -7.17 8.84
N LEU A 5 6.59 -6.95 7.55
CA LEU A 5 7.62 -6.30 6.73
C LEU A 5 7.60 -4.82 7.08
N GLU A 6 8.69 -4.30 7.64
CA GLU A 6 8.81 -2.88 7.95
C GLU A 6 8.78 -2.04 6.66
N GLY A 7 8.05 -0.92 6.68
CA GLY A 7 7.85 -0.04 5.52
C GLY A 7 6.67 -0.41 4.61
N ILE A 8 5.91 -1.47 4.92
CA ILE A 8 4.64 -1.77 4.27
C ILE A 8 3.51 -1.63 5.30
N ASP A 9 2.72 -0.57 5.17
CA ASP A 9 1.49 -0.36 5.95
C ASP A 9 0.33 -1.28 5.52
N LEU A 10 0.54 -2.10 4.50
CA LEU A 10 -0.45 -3.05 4.00
C LEU A 10 -0.37 -4.35 4.79
N GLU A 11 -1.53 -4.83 5.24
CA GLU A 11 -1.62 -6.14 5.87
C GLU A 11 -1.27 -7.25 4.86
N ILE A 12 -0.43 -8.19 5.30
CA ILE A 12 -0.09 -9.38 4.52
C ILE A 12 -1.01 -10.50 4.99
N TYR A 13 -1.84 -11.02 4.09
CA TYR A 13 -2.76 -12.12 4.38
C TYR A 13 -2.15 -13.50 4.12
N GLY A 14 -1.14 -13.57 3.25
CA GLY A 14 -0.36 -14.79 3.03
C GLY A 14 0.13 -14.95 1.60
N LEU A 15 0.28 -16.21 1.19
CA LEU A 15 0.70 -16.59 -0.16
C LEU A 15 -0.40 -17.42 -0.82
N THR A 16 -0.52 -17.30 -2.13
CA THR A 16 -1.35 -18.17 -2.97
C THR A 16 -0.49 -18.81 -4.06
N GLN A 17 -0.90 -19.97 -4.56
CA GLN A 17 -0.20 -20.68 -5.62
C GLN A 17 -1.11 -20.86 -6.82
N ASN A 18 -0.61 -20.52 -8.00
CA ASN A 18 -1.23 -20.92 -9.25
C ASN A 18 -0.91 -22.39 -9.52
N THR A 19 -1.92 -23.27 -9.41
CA THR A 19 -1.74 -24.72 -9.57
C THR A 19 -1.38 -25.14 -11.00
N LYS A 20 -1.61 -24.29 -12.00
CA LYS A 20 -1.27 -24.56 -13.41
C LYS A 20 0.18 -24.21 -13.74
N THR A 21 0.67 -23.08 -13.22
CA THR A 21 2.03 -22.57 -13.53
C THR A 21 3.05 -22.87 -12.43
N GLY A 22 2.59 -23.30 -11.25
CA GLY A 22 3.43 -23.51 -10.06
C GLY A 22 3.89 -22.20 -9.39
N GLN A 23 3.50 -21.04 -9.92
CA GLN A 23 3.94 -19.73 -9.43
C GLN A 23 3.26 -19.35 -8.12
N TYR A 24 4.02 -18.78 -7.20
CA TYR A 24 3.50 -18.23 -5.94
C TYR A 24 3.30 -16.73 -6.06
N MET A 25 2.24 -16.22 -5.44
CA MET A 25 1.90 -14.81 -5.37
C MET A 25 1.62 -14.41 -3.92
N MET A 26 1.97 -13.17 -3.56
CA MET A 26 1.66 -12.61 -2.24
C MET A 26 0.27 -12.00 -2.24
N VAL A 27 -0.51 -12.29 -1.19
CA VAL A 27 -1.81 -11.70 -0.95
C VAL A 27 -1.66 -10.65 0.14
N TYR A 28 -1.97 -9.40 -0.20
CA TYR A 28 -1.87 -8.26 0.70
C TYR A 28 -3.09 -7.34 0.54
N GLN A 29 -3.29 -6.45 1.51
CA GLN A 29 -4.40 -5.51 1.55
C GLN A 29 -4.47 -4.63 0.29
N TYR A 30 -5.66 -4.50 -0.28
CA TYR A 30 -5.88 -3.66 -1.45
C TYR A 30 -6.00 -2.17 -1.08
N ALA A 31 -5.12 -1.34 -1.65
CA ALA A 31 -5.15 0.11 -1.51
C ALA A 31 -6.04 0.76 -2.58
N ASN A 32 -7.29 1.07 -2.23
CA ASN A 32 -8.29 1.58 -3.18
C ASN A 32 -8.06 3.02 -3.70
N ARG A 33 -7.10 3.77 -3.14
CA ARG A 33 -6.77 5.15 -3.56
C ARG A 33 -5.55 5.26 -4.47
N GLY A 34 -5.01 4.12 -4.91
CA GLY A 34 -3.77 4.07 -5.68
C GLY A 34 -2.55 4.39 -4.82
N ASN A 35 -1.45 4.79 -5.46
CA ASN A 35 -0.23 5.16 -4.76
C ASN A 35 -0.25 6.60 -4.24
N LEU A 36 0.62 6.90 -3.28
CA LEU A 36 0.74 8.21 -2.64
C LEU A 36 0.98 9.35 -3.66
N HIS A 37 1.84 9.11 -4.66
CA HIS A 37 2.14 10.10 -5.70
C HIS A 37 0.88 10.51 -6.49
N TYR A 38 0.07 9.54 -6.90
CA TYR A 38 -1.20 9.79 -7.58
C TYR A 38 -2.16 10.59 -6.70
N PHE A 39 -2.31 10.20 -5.42
CA PHE A 39 -3.17 10.89 -4.48
C PHE A 39 -2.75 12.35 -4.26
N LEU A 40 -1.47 12.61 -4.02
CA LEU A 40 -0.94 13.96 -3.79
C LEU A 40 -1.07 14.85 -5.03
N THR A 41 -0.81 14.30 -6.21
CA THR A 41 -0.91 15.06 -7.48
C THR A 41 -2.35 15.46 -7.76
N LYS A 42 -3.31 14.55 -7.55
CA LYS A 42 -4.73 14.79 -7.84
C LYS A 42 -5.37 15.80 -6.88
N ASN A 43 -4.97 15.80 -5.61
CA ASN A 43 -5.60 16.61 -4.56
C ASN A 43 -4.71 17.78 -4.09
N PHE A 44 -3.67 18.13 -4.86
CA PHE A 44 -2.62 19.04 -4.38
C PHE A 44 -3.16 20.40 -3.91
N ILE A 45 -4.16 20.95 -4.59
CA ILE A 45 -4.76 22.25 -4.28
C ILE A 45 -5.66 22.17 -3.04
N GLU A 46 -6.39 21.07 -2.88
CA GLU A 46 -7.38 20.89 -1.81
C GLU A 46 -6.75 20.50 -0.46
N LEU A 47 -5.57 19.88 -0.49
CA LEU A 47 -4.88 19.44 0.71
C LEU A 47 -4.19 20.61 1.43
N THR A 48 -4.39 20.68 2.74
CA THR A 48 -3.64 21.60 3.60
C THR A 48 -2.17 21.17 3.70
N TRP A 49 -1.28 22.11 4.03
CA TRP A 49 0.14 21.81 4.25
C TRP A 49 0.35 20.76 5.35
N GLN A 50 -0.44 20.83 6.42
CA GLN A 50 -0.40 19.84 7.49
C GLN A 50 -0.68 18.43 6.95
N THR A 51 -1.77 18.24 6.20
CA THR A 51 -2.09 16.92 5.63
C THR A 51 -1.03 16.44 4.64
N LYS A 52 -0.41 17.34 3.87
CA LYS A 52 0.69 16.97 2.96
C LYS A 52 1.90 16.43 3.72
N ILE A 53 2.31 17.09 4.80
CA ILE A 53 3.47 16.68 5.61
C ILE A 53 3.18 15.36 6.35
N GLU A 54 2.00 15.23 6.96
CA GLU A 54 1.59 13.99 7.65
C GLU A 54 1.63 12.78 6.72
N ARG A 55 1.20 12.93 5.47
CA ARG A 55 1.18 11.84 4.47
C ARG A 55 2.53 11.53 3.85
N LEU A 56 3.52 12.42 3.98
CA LEU A 56 4.90 12.20 3.52
C LEU A 56 5.80 11.62 4.62
N ALA A 57 5.47 11.92 5.88
CA ALA A 57 6.22 11.48 7.05
C ALA A 57 5.73 10.14 7.64
N SER A 58 4.56 9.65 7.22
CA SER A 58 4.02 8.31 7.50
C SER A 58 4.71 7.26 6.63
#